data_AF-J9HTS3-F1
#
_entry.id   AF-J9HTS3-F1
#
_cell.length_a   1.000
_cell.length_b   1.000
_cell.length_c   1.000
_cell.angle_alpha   90.00
_cell.angle_beta   90.00
_cell.angle_gamma   90.00
#
_symmetry.space_group_name_H-M   'P 1'
#
loop_
_entity.id
_entity.type
_entity.pdbx_description
1 polymer ?
#
loop_
_entity_poly.entity_id
_entity_poly.type
_entity_poly.pdbx_seq_one_letter_code
_entity_poly.pdbx_strand_id
1 'polypeptide(L)'
;MIRIALLFIGTCFICTLGASTDGLHPLRPWWNALRSSGRVVGGFEVPVEQVPFQVSLSSDNFNHICGGSLLSERWLMTTGHCAHPDNTHLRAGVVLRIPAESNDVLRAAYVPAVSQEECSDFYVIYVGVTDRMVCAGFKEGGKDACQGDSGGPLVDGNTLVGVVSWGKGCAEAGYPGVYARVAAVRDWVSEVSGL
;
A
#
# COMPACT_ATOMS: atom_id res chain seq x y z
N MET A 1 18.43 2.52 -14.86
CA MET A 1 17.58 3.22 -13.87
C MET A 1 16.17 2.66 -13.98
N ILE A 2 15.62 2.13 -12.90
CA ILE A 2 14.21 1.73 -12.82
C ILE A 2 13.38 3.01 -12.87
N ARG A 3 12.41 3.07 -13.78
CA ARG A 3 11.43 4.16 -13.87
C ARG A 3 10.25 3.80 -12.98
N ILE A 4 9.95 4.67 -12.04
CA ILE A 4 8.87 4.48 -11.06
C ILE A 4 7.61 5.11 -11.66
N ALA A 5 6.56 4.30 -11.83
CA ALA A 5 5.25 4.81 -12.22
C ALA A 5 4.56 5.39 -10.97
N LEU A 6 4.35 6.71 -10.97
CA LEU A 6 3.62 7.42 -9.94
C LEU A 6 2.12 7.25 -10.13
N LEU A 7 1.49 6.44 -9.28
CA LEU A 7 0.04 6.45 -9.16
C LEU A 7 -0.40 7.65 -8.32
N PHE A 8 -0.68 8.77 -8.99
CA PHE A 8 -1.49 9.84 -8.40
C PHE A 8 -2.94 9.36 -8.31
N ILE A 9 -3.27 8.65 -7.24
CA ILE A 9 -4.64 8.66 -6.76
C ILE A 9 -4.76 9.99 -6.04
N GLY A 10 -5.51 10.93 -6.62
CA GLY A 10 -5.67 12.26 -6.03
C GLY A 10 -6.05 12.15 -4.56
N THR A 11 -5.12 12.50 -3.67
CA THR A 11 -5.45 12.87 -2.30
C THR A 11 -6.13 14.22 -2.38
N CYS A 12 -7.45 14.22 -2.32
CA CYS A 12 -8.23 15.44 -2.17
C CYS A 12 -8.09 15.92 -0.71
N PHE A 13 -7.55 17.14 -0.55
CA PHE A 13 -7.89 18.14 0.47
C PHE A 13 -7.56 17.91 1.97
N ILE A 14 -6.27 18.03 2.39
CA ILE A 14 -5.92 18.80 3.62
C ILE A 14 -4.63 19.66 3.46
N CYS A 15 -3.94 19.70 2.31
CA CYS A 15 -2.70 20.48 2.21
C CYS A 15 -2.85 21.99 1.89
N THR A 16 -4.06 22.55 1.91
CA THR A 16 -4.24 24.00 1.77
C THR A 16 -5.26 24.52 2.78
N LEU A 17 -4.79 24.93 3.96
CA LEU A 17 -5.12 26.19 4.65
C LEU A 17 -4.74 26.10 6.14
N GLY A 18 -3.90 27.04 6.57
CA GLY A 18 -4.00 27.67 7.89
C GLY A 18 -3.45 26.90 9.09
N ALA A 19 -2.23 27.28 9.49
CA ALA A 19 -1.84 27.23 10.90
C ALA A 19 -2.71 28.24 11.68
N SER A 20 -3.46 27.79 12.68
CA SER A 20 -3.90 28.63 13.79
C SER A 20 -4.11 27.79 15.04
N THR A 21 -3.58 28.31 16.14
CA THR A 21 -3.47 27.69 17.45
C THR A 21 -4.81 27.66 18.19
N ASP A 22 -4.86 26.73 19.14
CA ASP A 22 -5.74 26.68 20.32
C ASP A 22 -7.09 25.98 20.21
N GLY A 23 -7.18 24.84 20.93
CA GLY A 23 -8.39 24.49 21.68
C GLY A 23 -9.08 23.17 21.37
N LEU A 24 -8.55 22.08 21.94
CA LEU A 24 -9.28 20.88 22.42
C LEU A 24 -10.13 20.08 21.39
N HIS A 25 -9.53 19.04 20.82
CA HIS A 25 -10.22 17.79 20.45
C HIS A 25 -9.27 16.60 20.64
N PRO A 26 -9.72 15.43 21.17
CA PRO A 26 -8.84 14.36 21.62
C PRO A 26 -8.31 13.56 20.43
N LEU A 27 -7.32 14.11 19.73
CA LEU A 27 -6.56 13.40 18.71
C LEU A 27 -5.12 13.27 19.20
N ARG A 28 -4.86 12.18 19.92
CA ARG A 28 -3.52 11.58 19.84
C ARG A 28 -3.30 11.19 18.37
N PRO A 29 -2.15 11.49 17.75
CA PRO A 29 -1.86 11.02 16.40
C PRO A 29 -1.94 9.49 16.39
N TRP A 30 -2.80 8.94 15.54
CA TRP A 30 -3.01 7.49 15.39
C TRP A 30 -1.77 6.77 14.79
N TRP A 31 -0.64 7.46 14.63
CA TRP A 31 0.67 6.88 14.31
C TRP A 31 1.30 6.12 15.47
N ASN A 32 0.84 6.32 16.71
CA ASN A 32 1.38 5.64 17.89
C ASN A 32 0.36 4.65 18.47
N ALA A 33 -0.03 3.67 17.68
CA ALA A 33 -0.41 2.37 18.20
C ALA A 33 0.83 1.47 18.13
N LEU A 34 1.41 1.21 19.31
CA LEU A 34 2.35 0.15 19.68
C LEU A 34 3.06 -0.60 18.54
N ARG A 35 4.40 -0.56 18.57
CA ARG A 35 5.33 -1.41 17.81
C ARG A 35 5.03 -2.92 17.94
N SER A 36 3.97 -3.41 17.34
CA SER A 36 3.87 -4.78 16.84
C SER A 36 4.30 -4.69 15.37
N SER A 37 5.36 -5.42 15.00
CA SER A 37 5.98 -5.40 13.67
C SER A 37 4.98 -5.03 12.55
N GLY A 38 5.18 -3.87 11.91
CA GLY A 38 4.33 -3.38 10.81
C GLY A 38 4.39 -4.34 9.63
N ARG A 39 3.54 -5.36 9.66
CA ARG A 39 3.51 -6.46 8.71
C ARG A 39 2.06 -6.88 8.51
N VAL A 40 1.83 -7.57 7.40
CA VAL A 40 0.59 -8.29 7.08
C VAL A 40 0.00 -9.02 8.30
N VAL A 41 -1.19 -8.60 8.71
CA VAL A 41 -1.94 -9.13 9.85
C VAL A 41 -2.64 -10.43 9.45
N GLY A 42 -2.62 -11.44 10.32
CA GLY A 42 -3.27 -12.74 10.07
C GLY A 42 -2.77 -13.50 8.84
N GLY A 43 -1.60 -13.10 8.34
CA GLY A 43 -0.92 -13.71 7.20
C GLY A 43 0.00 -14.87 7.59
N PHE A 44 0.60 -15.45 6.57
CA PHE A 44 1.58 -16.53 6.67
C PHE A 44 2.92 -16.07 6.07
N GLU A 45 3.98 -16.80 6.39
CA GLU A 45 5.31 -16.58 5.84
C GLU A 45 5.43 -17.15 4.43
N VAL A 46 6.06 -16.42 3.53
CA VAL A 46 6.27 -16.81 2.13
C VAL A 46 7.74 -16.59 1.76
N PRO A 47 8.42 -17.58 1.17
CA PRO A 47 9.78 -17.40 0.65
C PRO A 47 9.81 -16.32 -0.43
N VAL A 48 10.85 -15.49 -0.44
CA VAL A 48 10.99 -14.37 -1.38
C VAL A 48 10.95 -14.82 -2.84
N GLU A 49 11.39 -16.05 -3.14
CA GLU A 49 11.38 -16.64 -4.48
C GLU A 49 9.98 -16.91 -5.01
N GLN A 50 8.97 -17.04 -4.14
CA GLN A 50 7.58 -17.24 -4.54
C GLN A 50 6.87 -15.94 -4.90
N VAL A 51 7.44 -14.79 -4.53
CA VAL A 51 6.88 -13.45 -4.78
C VAL A 51 7.94 -12.53 -5.41
N PRO A 52 8.53 -12.90 -6.55
CA PRO A 52 9.68 -12.19 -7.13
C PRO A 52 9.35 -10.76 -7.61
N PHE A 53 8.07 -10.42 -7.68
CA PHE A 53 7.59 -9.09 -8.03
C PHE A 53 7.57 -8.13 -6.82
N GLN A 54 7.66 -8.62 -5.57
CA GLN A 54 7.67 -7.78 -4.37
C GLN A 54 8.97 -6.97 -4.28
N VAL A 55 8.83 -5.67 -4.00
CA VAL A 55 9.98 -4.77 -3.80
C VAL A 55 9.87 -4.04 -2.47
N SER A 56 11.03 -3.79 -1.85
CA SER A 56 11.17 -2.81 -0.78
C SER A 56 11.66 -1.49 -1.35
N LEU A 57 10.90 -0.43 -1.09
CA LEU A 57 11.33 0.95 -1.22
C LEU A 57 11.92 1.41 0.09
N SER A 58 13.18 1.83 0.06
CA SER A 58 13.93 2.23 1.24
C SER A 58 14.49 3.64 1.10
N SER A 59 14.67 4.30 2.26
CA SER A 59 15.39 5.56 2.36
C SER A 59 16.89 5.37 2.08
N ASP A 60 17.63 6.47 2.02
CA ASP A 60 19.09 6.45 1.91
C ASP A 60 19.80 5.68 3.01
N ASN A 61 19.21 5.66 4.21
CA ASN A 61 19.73 4.92 5.35
C ASN A 61 19.31 3.44 5.33
N PHE A 62 18.83 2.93 4.19
CA PHE A 62 18.33 1.57 3.99
C PHE A 62 17.12 1.17 4.85
N ASN A 63 16.48 2.15 5.51
CA ASN A 63 15.25 1.88 6.24
C ASN A 63 14.11 1.68 5.25
N HIS A 64 13.41 0.56 5.37
CA HIS A 64 12.19 0.31 4.60
C HIS A 64 11.14 1.40 4.87
N ILE A 65 10.51 1.89 3.81
CA ILE A 65 9.46 2.91 3.86
C ILE A 65 8.14 2.31 3.33
N CYS A 66 8.21 1.66 2.18
CA CYS A 66 7.04 1.21 1.43
C CYS A 66 7.35 -0.07 0.64
N GLY A 67 6.29 -0.76 0.24
CA GLY A 67 6.32 -1.79 -0.78
C GLY A 67 6.29 -1.24 -2.21
N GLY A 68 6.49 -2.16 -3.14
CA GLY A 68 6.37 -1.93 -4.58
C GLY A 68 6.16 -3.23 -5.33
N SER A 69 5.74 -3.12 -6.58
CA SER A 69 5.53 -4.25 -7.49
C SER A 69 6.33 -4.06 -8.77
N LEU A 70 7.18 -5.01 -9.14
CA LEU A 70 7.84 -5.00 -10.46
C LEU A 70 6.81 -5.30 -11.55
N LEU A 71 6.72 -4.41 -12.53
CA LEU A 71 5.97 -4.62 -13.77
C LEU A 71 6.88 -5.15 -14.89
N SER A 72 8.16 -4.75 -14.88
CA SER A 72 9.20 -5.24 -15.78
C SER A 72 10.58 -4.96 -15.19
N GLU A 73 11.64 -5.34 -15.90
CA GLU A 73 13.04 -5.02 -15.53
C GLU A 73 13.31 -3.51 -15.35
N ARG A 74 12.44 -2.66 -15.92
CA ARG A 74 12.60 -1.20 -15.91
C ARG A 74 11.47 -0.44 -15.26
N TRP A 75 10.37 -1.11 -14.88
CA TRP A 75 9.18 -0.45 -14.37
C TRP A 75 8.74 -1.04 -13.05
N LEU A 76 8.54 -0.17 -12.07
CA LEU A 76 8.00 -0.48 -10.76
C LEU A 76 6.74 0.35 -10.51
N MET A 77 5.74 -0.27 -9.91
CA MET A 77 4.52 0.36 -9.44
C MET A 77 4.51 0.45 -7.91
N THR A 78 4.11 1.60 -7.38
CA THR A 78 3.92 1.86 -5.95
C THR A 78 2.85 2.94 -5.78
N THR A 79 2.52 3.32 -4.54
CA THR A 79 1.57 4.39 -4.25
C THR A 79 2.26 5.76 -4.22
N GLY A 80 1.56 6.81 -4.67
CA GLY A 80 2.15 8.14 -4.88
C GLY A 80 2.78 8.76 -3.62
N HIS A 81 2.22 8.53 -2.43
CA HIS A 81 2.76 9.07 -1.18
C HIS A 81 4.10 8.45 -0.77
N CYS A 82 4.47 7.28 -1.33
CA CYS A 82 5.78 6.68 -1.12
C CYS A 82 6.88 7.30 -2.00
N ALA A 83 6.49 8.00 -3.07
CA ALA A 83 7.39 8.50 -4.10
C ALA A 83 7.51 10.04 -4.13
N HIS A 84 7.28 10.70 -2.97
CA HIS A 84 7.33 12.16 -2.84
C HIS A 84 8.77 12.73 -3.03
N PRO A 85 8.93 13.96 -3.60
CA PRO A 85 10.23 14.53 -3.98
C PRO A 85 11.24 14.74 -2.85
N ASP A 86 10.78 14.81 -1.60
CA ASP A 86 11.67 14.91 -0.43
C ASP A 86 12.46 13.62 -0.17
N ASN A 87 12.05 12.50 -0.79
CA ASN A 87 12.79 11.24 -0.84
C ASN A 87 13.71 11.22 -2.08
N THR A 88 14.66 12.14 -2.14
CA THR A 88 15.53 12.41 -3.31
C THR A 88 16.37 11.20 -3.77
N HIS A 89 16.38 10.12 -2.99
CA HIS A 89 17.01 8.84 -3.32
C HIS A 89 16.17 7.65 -2.82
N LEU A 90 15.13 7.30 -3.57
CA LEU A 90 14.43 6.03 -3.38
C LEU A 90 15.27 4.87 -3.91
N ARG A 91 15.62 3.94 -3.02
CA ARG A 91 16.26 2.67 -3.39
C ARG A 91 15.18 1.62 -3.55
N ALA A 92 15.09 1.04 -4.74
CA ALA A 92 14.27 -0.12 -5.03
C ALA A 92 15.16 -1.37 -5.11
N GLY A 93 14.81 -2.40 -4.35
CA GLY A 93 15.49 -3.69 -4.41
C GLY A 93 14.59 -4.83 -3.96
N VAL A 94 14.88 -6.03 -4.46
CA VAL A 94 14.38 -7.26 -3.83
C VAL A 94 14.87 -7.23 -2.39
N VAL A 95 13.96 -7.48 -1.45
CA VAL A 95 14.14 -7.31 0.00
C VAL A 95 15.45 -7.98 0.44
N LEU A 96 16.52 -7.21 0.66
CA LEU A 96 17.85 -7.77 0.98
C LEU A 96 18.61 -7.03 2.08
N ARG A 97 18.05 -6.03 2.78
CA ARG A 97 18.79 -5.34 3.86
C ARG A 97 17.89 -4.77 4.96
N ILE A 98 17.49 -5.59 5.93
CA ILE A 98 17.35 -5.16 7.34
C ILE A 98 17.97 -6.24 8.25
N PRO A 99 18.94 -5.94 9.15
CA PRO A 99 19.62 -6.93 9.98
C PRO A 99 18.73 -7.69 11.00
N ALA A 100 17.47 -7.32 11.13
CA ALA A 100 16.53 -7.83 12.13
C ALA A 100 15.37 -8.66 11.52
N GLU A 101 15.29 -8.74 10.20
CA GLU A 101 14.29 -9.50 9.44
C GLU A 101 15.04 -10.54 8.59
N SER A 102 14.52 -11.76 8.51
CA SER A 102 15.02 -12.74 7.55
C SER A 102 14.92 -12.14 6.15
N ASN A 103 16.03 -12.00 5.43
CA ASN A 103 16.02 -11.51 4.05
C ASN A 103 15.38 -12.52 3.07
N ASP A 104 15.07 -13.73 3.54
CA ASP A 104 14.59 -14.83 2.72
C ASP A 104 13.07 -15.04 2.84
N VAL A 105 12.42 -14.41 3.83
CA VAL A 105 11.01 -14.68 4.17
C VAL A 105 10.21 -13.40 4.32
N LEU A 106 9.15 -13.29 3.53
CA LEU A 106 8.15 -12.22 3.55
C LEU A 106 6.86 -12.71 4.22
N ARG A 107 5.87 -11.82 4.37
CA ARG A 107 4.51 -12.22 4.79
C ARG A 107 3.49 -11.92 3.71
N ALA A 108 2.50 -12.79 3.60
CA ALA A 108 1.37 -12.66 2.70
C ALA A 108 0.06 -13.07 3.39
N ALA A 109 -1.08 -12.60 2.87
CA ALA A 109 -2.40 -13.00 3.34
C ALA A 109 -3.34 -13.22 2.15
N TYR A 110 -4.11 -14.31 2.19
CA TYR A 110 -5.24 -14.48 1.30
C TYR A 110 -6.44 -13.70 1.84
N VAL A 111 -6.99 -12.83 1.00
CA VAL A 111 -8.15 -11.99 1.28
C VAL A 111 -9.14 -12.10 0.11
N PRO A 112 -10.45 -12.12 0.37
CA PRO A 112 -11.45 -12.10 -0.69
C PRO A 112 -11.56 -10.70 -1.28
N ALA A 113 -11.86 -10.62 -2.57
CA ALA A 113 -12.27 -9.36 -3.18
C ALA A 113 -13.64 -8.94 -2.62
N VAL A 114 -13.78 -7.64 -2.34
CA VAL A 114 -15.04 -7.03 -1.89
C VAL A 114 -15.64 -6.25 -3.06
N SER A 115 -16.94 -6.37 -3.27
CA SER A 115 -17.63 -5.64 -4.34
C SER A 115 -17.53 -4.13 -4.16
N GLN A 116 -17.62 -3.36 -5.25
CA GLN A 116 -17.52 -1.89 -5.16
C GLN A 116 -18.64 -1.29 -4.30
N GLU A 117 -19.85 -1.83 -4.42
CA GLU A 117 -21.02 -1.41 -3.62
C GLU A 117 -20.78 -1.68 -2.14
N GLU A 118 -20.45 -2.92 -1.78
CA GLU A 118 -20.21 -3.30 -0.39
C GLU A 118 -19.03 -2.52 0.22
N CYS A 119 -17.95 -2.28 -0.54
CA CYS A 119 -16.87 -1.45 -0.04
C CYS A 119 -17.28 0.02 0.17
N SER A 120 -18.14 0.55 -0.72
CA SER A 120 -18.69 1.89 -0.55
C SER A 120 -19.53 1.99 0.72
N ASP A 121 -20.30 0.94 1.04
CA ASP A 121 -21.10 0.87 2.26
C ASP A 121 -20.23 0.85 3.53
N PHE A 122 -19.13 0.07 3.53
CA PHE A 122 -18.20 0.03 4.66
C PHE A 122 -17.57 1.41 4.98
N TYR A 123 -17.31 2.22 3.95
CA TYR A 123 -16.64 3.51 4.08
C TYR A 123 -17.56 4.73 3.92
N VAL A 124 -18.89 4.53 3.92
CA VAL A 124 -19.88 5.59 3.64
C VAL A 124 -19.81 6.78 4.61
N ILE A 125 -19.48 6.54 5.88
CA ILE A 125 -19.38 7.59 6.91
C ILE A 125 -18.03 8.34 6.91
N TYR A 126 -17.09 7.92 6.06
CA TYR A 126 -15.76 8.51 5.92
C TYR A 126 -15.69 9.33 4.62
N VAL A 127 -14.60 9.19 3.88
CA VAL A 127 -14.38 9.83 2.57
C VAL A 127 -14.99 9.04 1.41
N GLY A 128 -15.53 7.84 1.68
CA GLY A 128 -15.97 6.88 0.67
C GLY A 128 -14.82 6.26 -0.11
N VAL A 129 -15.16 5.35 -1.04
CA VAL A 129 -14.22 4.78 -2.01
C VAL A 129 -14.64 5.14 -3.43
N THR A 130 -13.68 5.32 -4.33
CA THR A 130 -13.95 5.67 -5.73
C THR A 130 -13.85 4.44 -6.64
N ASP A 131 -14.30 4.57 -7.89
CA ASP A 131 -14.17 3.56 -8.94
C ASP A 131 -12.69 3.22 -9.27
N ARG A 132 -11.77 4.14 -8.96
CA ARG A 132 -10.31 3.94 -9.04
C ARG A 132 -9.72 3.17 -7.86
N MET A 133 -10.56 2.73 -6.92
CA MET A 133 -10.17 1.91 -5.78
C MET A 133 -10.78 0.51 -5.89
N VAL A 134 -10.14 -0.46 -5.25
CA VAL A 134 -10.66 -1.82 -5.08
C VAL A 134 -10.40 -2.24 -3.64
N CYS A 135 -11.31 -3.03 -3.07
CA CYS A 135 -11.21 -3.46 -1.69
C CYS A 135 -11.05 -4.97 -1.59
N ALA A 136 -10.28 -5.41 -0.61
CA ALA A 136 -10.12 -6.82 -0.31
C ALA A 136 -9.95 -7.01 1.20
N GLY A 137 -10.59 -8.05 1.72
CA GLY A 137 -10.59 -8.31 3.16
C GLY A 137 -11.85 -9.02 3.61
N PHE A 138 -11.78 -9.63 4.79
CA PHE A 138 -12.93 -10.26 5.42
C PHE A 138 -13.77 -9.19 6.13
N LYS A 139 -15.10 -9.33 6.07
CA LYS A 139 -16.01 -8.44 6.78
C LYS A 139 -15.77 -8.47 8.29
N GLU A 140 -15.38 -9.61 8.82
CA GLU A 140 -15.04 -9.80 10.24
C GLU A 140 -13.64 -9.28 10.59
N GLY A 141 -12.87 -8.81 9.60
CA GLY A 141 -11.49 -8.39 9.76
C GLY A 141 -10.52 -9.56 9.91
N GLY A 142 -9.42 -9.35 10.63
CA GLY A 142 -8.44 -10.39 10.98
C GLY A 142 -7.34 -10.64 9.96
N LYS A 143 -7.47 -10.21 8.69
CA LYS A 143 -6.37 -10.20 7.71
C LYS A 143 -6.31 -8.94 6.89
N ASP A 144 -5.12 -8.35 6.76
CA ASP A 144 -4.89 -7.14 5.98
C ASP A 144 -3.39 -6.87 5.79
N ALA A 145 -3.06 -6.05 4.78
CA ALA A 145 -1.80 -5.34 4.75
C ALA A 145 -1.77 -4.29 5.88
N CYS A 146 -0.59 -3.89 6.33
CA CYS A 146 -0.49 -2.91 7.42
C CYS A 146 0.66 -1.93 7.20
N GLN A 147 1.04 -1.21 8.25
CA GLN A 147 2.08 -0.18 8.20
C GLN A 147 3.38 -0.73 7.60
N GLY A 148 3.90 -0.05 6.59
CA GLY A 148 5.08 -0.49 5.81
C GLY A 148 4.73 -1.16 4.48
N ASP A 149 3.57 -1.81 4.38
CA ASP A 149 3.17 -2.52 3.16
C ASP A 149 2.61 -1.60 2.06
N SER A 150 2.41 -0.30 2.33
CA SER A 150 1.94 0.71 1.37
C SER A 150 2.72 0.64 0.06
N GLY A 151 2.03 0.58 -1.07
CA GLY A 151 2.66 0.39 -2.39
C GLY A 151 2.91 -1.07 -2.77
N GLY A 152 2.73 -2.00 -1.84
CA GLY A 152 2.82 -3.43 -2.08
C GLY A 152 1.72 -4.00 -2.99
N PRO A 153 1.92 -5.21 -3.54
CA PRO A 153 1.02 -5.86 -4.48
C PRO A 153 -0.20 -6.48 -3.82
N LEU A 154 -1.36 -6.31 -4.45
CA LEU A 154 -2.50 -7.22 -4.36
C LEU A 154 -2.60 -7.99 -5.67
N VAL A 155 -2.52 -9.32 -5.61
CA VAL A 155 -2.46 -10.20 -6.79
C VAL A 155 -3.62 -11.19 -6.85
N ASP A 156 -4.09 -11.45 -8.06
CA ASP A 156 -4.97 -12.56 -8.40
C ASP A 156 -4.27 -13.44 -9.45
N GLY A 157 -3.89 -14.65 -9.05
CA GLY A 157 -2.98 -15.49 -9.81
C GLY A 157 -1.67 -14.75 -10.11
N ASN A 158 -1.40 -14.53 -11.41
CA ASN A 158 -0.20 -13.84 -11.88
C ASN A 158 -0.47 -12.37 -12.30
N THR A 159 -1.63 -11.83 -11.91
CA THR A 159 -2.08 -10.49 -12.30
C THR A 159 -2.05 -9.55 -11.10
N LEU A 160 -1.39 -8.41 -11.24
CA LEU A 160 -1.46 -7.33 -10.26
C LEU A 160 -2.81 -6.62 -10.39
N VAL A 161 -3.70 -6.81 -9.42
CA VAL A 161 -5.06 -6.24 -9.43
C VAL A 161 -5.15 -4.95 -8.63
N GLY A 162 -4.30 -4.81 -7.61
CA GLY A 162 -4.28 -3.62 -6.78
C GLY A 162 -2.93 -3.28 -6.17
N VAL A 163 -2.83 -2.07 -5.64
CA VAL A 163 -1.65 -1.56 -4.92
C VAL A 163 -2.10 -1.11 -3.53
N VAL A 164 -1.49 -1.64 -2.46
CA VAL A 164 -1.81 -1.29 -1.07
C VAL A 164 -1.77 0.22 -0.91
N SER A 165 -2.82 0.82 -0.35
CA SER A 165 -2.91 2.27 -0.22
C SER A 165 -3.33 2.75 1.15
N TRP A 166 -4.48 2.31 1.67
CA TRP A 166 -5.00 2.76 2.95
C TRP A 166 -6.10 1.83 3.47
N GLY A 167 -6.58 2.09 4.68
CA GLY A 167 -7.69 1.40 5.32
C GLY A 167 -7.97 2.03 6.68
N LYS A 168 -9.12 1.74 7.28
CA LYS A 168 -9.35 2.10 8.68
C LYS A 168 -8.83 0.99 9.58
N GLY A 169 -7.79 1.30 10.34
CA GLY A 169 -7.05 0.29 11.11
C GLY A 169 -6.34 -0.71 10.19
N CYS A 170 -5.75 -1.74 10.77
CA CYS A 170 -5.28 -2.90 10.02
C CYS A 170 -6.18 -4.09 10.39
N ALA A 171 -6.79 -4.70 9.39
CA ALA A 171 -7.65 -5.87 9.58
C ALA A 171 -8.83 -5.63 10.55
N GLU A 172 -9.36 -4.41 10.57
CA GLU A 172 -10.50 -4.03 11.42
C GLU A 172 -11.81 -4.59 10.84
N ALA A 173 -12.66 -5.13 11.70
CA ALA A 173 -13.96 -5.65 11.29
C ALA A 173 -14.82 -4.53 10.69
N GLY A 174 -15.43 -4.79 9.53
CA GLY A 174 -16.21 -3.83 8.77
C GLY A 174 -15.39 -2.82 7.97
N TYR A 175 -14.07 -2.95 7.92
CA TYR A 175 -13.18 -2.05 7.18
C TYR A 175 -12.14 -2.85 6.41
N PRO A 176 -12.50 -3.42 5.25
CA PRO A 176 -11.53 -4.13 4.41
C PRO A 176 -10.44 -3.17 3.92
N GLY A 177 -9.27 -3.72 3.59
CA GLY A 177 -8.16 -2.95 3.03
C GLY A 177 -8.55 -2.30 1.70
N VAL A 178 -8.07 -1.08 1.47
CA VAL A 178 -8.35 -0.29 0.26
C VAL A 178 -7.07 -0.16 -0.57
N TYR A 179 -7.20 -0.55 -1.83
CA TYR A 179 -6.11 -0.64 -2.79
C TYR A 179 -6.40 0.27 -3.99
N ALA A 180 -5.35 0.79 -4.62
CA ALA A 180 -5.45 1.40 -5.93
C ALA A 180 -5.89 0.34 -6.95
N ARG A 181 -6.91 0.60 -7.78
CA ARG A 181 -7.33 -0.32 -8.84
C ARG A 181 -6.39 -0.21 -10.03
N VAL A 182 -5.57 -1.22 -10.28
CA VAL A 182 -4.59 -1.23 -11.39
C VAL A 182 -5.27 -1.09 -12.75
N ALA A 183 -6.44 -1.72 -12.91
CA ALA A 183 -7.22 -1.61 -14.15
C ALA A 183 -7.65 -0.16 -14.47
N ALA A 184 -7.82 0.71 -13.46
CA ALA A 184 -8.23 2.10 -13.67
C ALA A 184 -7.11 3.02 -14.22
N VAL A 185 -5.87 2.50 -14.29
CA VAL A 185 -4.67 3.20 -14.72
C VAL A 185 -3.90 2.43 -15.80
N ARG A 186 -4.42 1.27 -16.23
CA ARG A 186 -3.73 0.36 -17.16
C ARG A 186 -3.34 1.06 -18.47
N ASP A 187 -4.22 1.87 -19.03
CA ASP A 187 -3.97 2.54 -20.30
C ASP A 187 -2.81 3.55 -20.18
N TRP A 188 -2.79 4.32 -19.09
CA TRP A 188 -1.68 5.23 -18.77
C TRP A 188 -0.36 4.48 -18.51
N VAL A 189 -0.42 3.36 -17.78
CA VAL A 189 0.76 2.50 -17.57
C VAL A 189 1.30 2.03 -18.90
N SER A 190 0.43 1.55 -19.80
CA SER A 190 0.81 1.05 -21.12
C SER A 190 1.43 2.16 -21.98
N GLU A 191 0.81 3.35 -21.98
CA GLU A 191 1.30 4.54 -22.70
C GLU A 191 2.70 4.96 -22.24
N VAL A 192 2.94 5.02 -20.92
CA VAL A 192 4.20 5.49 -20.35
C VAL A 192 5.29 4.43 -20.41
N SER A 193 4.94 3.16 -20.24
CA SER A 193 5.90 2.07 -20.09
C SER A 193 6.19 1.30 -21.37
N GLY A 194 5.26 1.31 -22.32
CA GLY A 194 5.28 0.47 -23.52
C GLY A 194 5.04 -1.02 -23.22
N LEU A 195 4.52 -1.35 -22.04
CA LEU A 195 4.06 -2.70 -21.67
C LEU A 195 2.65 -2.98 -22.18
#